data_AF-A0A1C5A2N2-F1
#
_entry.id   AF-A0A1C5A2N2-F1
#
_cell.length_a   1.000
_cell.length_b   1.000
_cell.length_c   1.000
_cell.angle_alpha   90.00
_cell.angle_beta   90.00
_cell.angle_gamma   90.00
#
_symmetry.space_group_name_H-M   'P 1'
#
loop_
_entity.id
_entity.type
_entity.pdbx_description
1 polymer ?
#
loop_
_entity_poly.entity_id
_entity_poly.type
_entity_poly.pdbx_seq_one_letter_code
_entity_poly.pdbx_strand_id
1 'polypeptide(L)'
;MTKAPAGLGAGGRQLWRSIADEYELDAVQQVQLLEACRAKDRLDKLDSLLRGDVTSWARLTHRLQTEDYELKIDAALTQANTTANLMKQLLAALRLPDPKTGKRPQYRGARGAQAPSVPGGKGRGTVTALDKFREASGG
;
A
#
# COMPACT_ATOMS: atom_id res chain seq x y z
N MET A 1 21.06 -12.07 -9.45
CA MET A 1 19.79 -11.38 -9.75
C MET A 1 18.67 -12.40 -9.74
N THR A 2 17.71 -12.21 -8.85
CA THR A 2 16.53 -13.04 -8.67
C THR A 2 15.64 -12.97 -9.90
N LYS A 3 15.20 -14.14 -10.38
CA LYS A 3 14.33 -14.24 -11.56
C LYS A 3 12.96 -13.65 -11.22
N ALA A 4 12.57 -12.60 -11.94
CA ALA A 4 11.24 -12.02 -11.80
C ALA A 4 10.15 -12.97 -12.33
N PRO A 5 8.96 -13.00 -11.70
CA PRO A 5 7.81 -13.77 -12.18
C PRO A 5 7.42 -13.40 -13.62
N ALA A 6 6.88 -14.38 -14.34
CA ALA A 6 6.39 -14.19 -15.70
C ALA A 6 5.18 -13.21 -15.73
N GLY A 7 5.01 -12.52 -16.85
CA GLY A 7 3.88 -11.61 -17.08
C GLY A 7 4.01 -10.20 -16.49
N LEU A 8 5.10 -9.90 -15.76
CA LEU A 8 5.42 -8.55 -15.32
C LEU A 8 5.97 -7.70 -16.47
N GLY A 9 5.63 -6.43 -16.50
CA GLY A 9 6.18 -5.39 -17.39
C GLY A 9 7.57 -4.92 -16.95
N ALA A 10 8.09 -3.89 -17.63
CA ALA A 10 9.45 -3.40 -17.35
C ALA A 10 9.60 -2.85 -15.92
N GLY A 11 8.68 -1.97 -15.50
CA GLY A 11 8.68 -1.37 -14.17
C GLY A 11 8.48 -2.39 -13.06
N GLY A 12 7.52 -3.32 -13.22
CA GLY A 12 7.28 -4.40 -12.28
C GLY A 12 8.49 -5.34 -12.13
N ARG A 13 9.14 -5.73 -13.23
CA ARG A 13 10.37 -6.55 -13.16
C ARG A 13 11.53 -5.83 -12.48
N GLN A 14 11.68 -4.53 -12.71
CA GLN A 14 12.71 -3.74 -12.06
C GLN A 14 12.48 -3.66 -10.54
N LEU A 15 11.24 -3.36 -10.12
CA LEU A 15 10.85 -3.32 -8.71
C LEU A 15 11.04 -4.68 -8.03
N TRP A 16 10.66 -5.77 -8.70
CA TRP A 16 10.86 -7.12 -8.17
C TRP A 16 12.34 -7.37 -7.86
N ARG A 17 13.21 -7.12 -8.84
CA ARG A 17 14.66 -7.35 -8.69
C ARG A 17 15.25 -6.46 -7.61
N SER A 18 14.88 -5.18 -7.55
CA SER A 18 15.44 -4.27 -6.53
C SER A 18 15.15 -4.73 -5.10
N ILE A 19 13.98 -5.30 -4.85
CA ILE A 19 13.60 -5.75 -3.50
C ILE A 19 14.06 -7.20 -3.26
N ALA A 20 13.80 -8.11 -4.20
CA ALA A 20 14.10 -9.53 -4.02
C ALA A 20 15.60 -9.86 -4.13
N ASP A 21 16.44 -8.96 -4.66
CA ASP A 21 17.90 -9.12 -4.64
C ASP A 21 18.51 -8.61 -3.33
N GLU A 22 17.86 -7.65 -2.66
CA GLU A 22 18.39 -7.01 -1.45
C GLU A 22 17.86 -7.66 -0.16
N TYR A 23 16.64 -8.21 -0.19
CA TYR A 23 15.98 -8.73 1.01
C TYR A 23 15.57 -10.20 0.84
N GLU A 24 15.76 -10.97 1.92
CA GLU A 24 15.17 -12.31 2.04
C GLU A 24 13.69 -12.17 2.42
N LEU A 25 12.80 -12.60 1.52
CA LEU A 25 11.35 -12.43 1.64
C LEU A 25 10.67 -13.75 1.99
N ASP A 26 9.79 -13.72 2.99
CA ASP A 26 8.88 -14.84 3.26
C ASP A 26 7.79 -14.98 2.18
N ALA A 27 7.04 -16.08 2.22
CA ALA A 27 6.01 -16.37 1.22
C ALA A 27 4.92 -15.28 1.14
N VAL A 28 4.55 -14.66 2.26
CA VAL A 28 3.53 -13.60 2.29
C VAL A 28 4.08 -12.33 1.66
N GLN A 29 5.32 -11.97 2.00
CA GLN A 29 6.02 -10.83 1.42
C GLN A 29 6.23 -11.00 -0.09
N GLN A 30 6.52 -12.21 -0.57
CA GLN A 30 6.66 -12.48 -2.01
C GLN A 30 5.34 -12.24 -2.77
N VAL A 31 4.21 -12.72 -2.23
CA VAL A 31 2.88 -12.46 -2.82
C VAL A 31 2.57 -10.97 -2.83
N GLN A 32 2.87 -10.29 -1.72
CA GLN A 32 2.64 -8.85 -1.60
C GLN A 32 3.51 -8.03 -2.56
N LEU A 33 4.78 -8.41 -2.73
CA LEU A 33 5.67 -7.79 -3.70
C LEU A 33 5.18 -8.02 -5.13
N LEU A 34 4.67 -9.22 -5.45
CA LEU A 34 4.13 -9.52 -6.77
C LEU A 34 2.95 -8.61 -7.11
N GLU A 35 2.02 -8.42 -6.18
CA GLU A 35 0.90 -7.50 -6.37
C GLU A 35 1.36 -6.04 -6.50
N ALA A 36 2.38 -5.63 -5.74
CA ALA A 36 2.98 -4.31 -5.88
C ALA A 36 3.61 -4.11 -7.27
N CYS A 37 4.26 -5.14 -7.82
CA CYS A 37 4.84 -5.12 -9.17
C CYS A 37 3.74 -5.00 -10.24
N ARG A 38 2.63 -5.73 -10.10
CA ARG A 38 1.46 -5.61 -10.99
C ARG A 38 0.82 -4.23 -10.92
N ALA A 39 0.75 -3.64 -9.73
CA ALA A 39 0.28 -2.27 -9.55
C ALA A 39 1.22 -1.25 -10.21
N LYS A 40 2.54 -1.44 -10.10
CA LYS A 40 3.55 -0.62 -10.79
C LYS A 40 3.38 -0.66 -12.31
N ASP A 41 3.22 -1.85 -12.89
CA ASP A 41 3.01 -2.00 -14.33
C ASP A 41 1.70 -1.33 -14.81
N ARG A 42 0.65 -1.34 -13.97
CA ARG A 42 -0.59 -0.63 -14.26
C ARG A 42 -0.41 0.89 -14.18
N LEU A 43 0.38 1.38 -13.22
CA LEU A 43 0.73 2.79 -13.15
C LEU A 43 1.56 3.24 -14.37
N ASP A 44 2.49 2.42 -14.86
CA ASP A 44 3.24 2.75 -16.09
C ASP A 44 2.31 2.93 -17.29
N LYS A 45 1.30 2.06 -17.41
CA LYS A 45 0.28 2.18 -18.47
C LYS A 45 -0.61 3.41 -18.31
N LEU A 46 -1.03 3.70 -17.08
CA LEU A 46 -1.86 4.88 -16.79
C LEU A 46 -1.08 6.17 -16.99
N ASP A 47 0.20 6.22 -16.60
CA ASP A 47 1.09 7.36 -16.84
C ASP A 47 1.28 7.59 -18.34
N SER A 48 1.57 6.53 -19.11
CA SER A 48 1.65 6.62 -20.57
C SER A 48 0.35 7.18 -21.17
N LEU A 49 -0.81 6.73 -20.67
CA LEU A 49 -2.12 7.21 -21.13
C LEU A 49 -2.37 8.68 -20.76
N LEU A 50 -1.97 9.11 -19.57
CA LEU A 50 -2.09 10.49 -19.11
C LEU A 50 -1.15 11.45 -19.86
N ARG A 51 0.01 10.95 -20.30
CA ARG A 51 0.96 11.70 -21.14
C ARG A 51 0.53 11.81 -22.61
N GLY A 52 -0.41 10.97 -23.04
CA GLY A 52 -0.78 10.85 -24.45
C GLY A 52 0.18 9.99 -25.28
N ASP A 53 1.03 9.19 -24.63
CA ASP A 53 2.05 8.33 -25.27
C ASP A 53 1.48 6.98 -25.76
N VAL A 54 0.15 6.81 -25.75
CA VAL A 54 -0.52 5.55 -26.15
C VAL A 54 -1.58 5.81 -27.21
N THR A 55 -1.57 5.01 -28.27
CA THR A 55 -2.42 5.17 -29.47
C THR A 55 -3.89 4.78 -29.29
N SER A 56 -4.26 4.12 -28.18
CA SER A 56 -5.63 3.62 -27.94
C SER A 56 -6.24 4.31 -26.71
N TRP A 57 -7.03 5.37 -26.91
CA TRP A 57 -7.35 6.33 -25.86
C TRP A 57 -8.61 6.02 -25.02
N ALA A 58 -9.60 5.29 -25.54
CA ALA A 58 -10.76 4.84 -24.75
C ALA A 58 -11.62 3.81 -25.51
N ARG A 59 -12.46 3.08 -24.77
CA ARG A 59 -13.57 2.29 -25.31
C ARG A 59 -14.83 3.18 -25.31
N LEU A 60 -15.43 3.37 -26.48
CA LEU A 60 -16.75 4.01 -26.60
C LEU A 60 -17.79 3.11 -25.90
N THR A 61 -18.38 3.60 -24.81
CA THR A 61 -19.55 2.98 -24.18
C THR A 61 -20.81 3.64 -24.71
N HIS A 62 -21.60 2.89 -25.48
CA HIS A 62 -22.89 3.34 -25.98
C HIS A 62 -23.92 3.36 -24.84
N ARG A 63 -24.50 4.53 -24.53
CA ARG A 63 -25.66 4.64 -23.63
C ARG A 63 -26.91 4.38 -24.48
N LEU A 64 -27.64 3.31 -24.18
CA LEU A 64 -28.79 2.78 -24.95
C LEU A 64 -30.00 3.74 -25.12
N GLN A 65 -29.88 5.04 -24.78
CA GLN A 65 -31.01 5.98 -24.74
C GLN A 65 -30.77 7.32 -25.49
N THR A 66 -29.67 7.47 -26.23
CA THR A 66 -29.38 8.68 -27.02
C THR A 66 -28.63 8.32 -28.30
N GLU A 67 -28.93 8.98 -29.42
CA GLU A 67 -28.19 8.79 -30.69
C GLU A 67 -26.79 9.44 -30.70
N ASP A 68 -26.41 10.12 -29.62
CA ASP A 68 -25.11 10.78 -29.46
C ASP A 68 -24.07 9.85 -28.80
N TYR A 69 -22.84 9.89 -29.33
CA TYR A 69 -21.67 9.20 -28.76
C TYR A 69 -20.89 10.15 -27.84
N GLU A 70 -20.86 9.86 -26.53
CA GLU A 70 -20.00 10.57 -25.57
C GLU A 70 -18.67 9.81 -25.39
N LEU A 71 -17.56 10.42 -25.84
CA LEU A 71 -16.20 9.92 -25.56
C LEU A 71 -15.73 10.47 -24.22
N LYS A 72 -15.79 9.64 -23.17
CA LYS A 72 -15.44 10.03 -21.81
C LYS A 72 -14.07 9.49 -21.38
N ILE A 73 -13.08 10.38 -21.28
CA ILE A 73 -11.72 10.10 -20.82
C ILE A 73 -11.48 10.86 -19.50
N ASP A 74 -12.19 10.49 -18.43
CA ASP A 74 -12.12 11.22 -17.16
C ASP A 74 -11.64 10.37 -15.97
N ALA A 75 -11.70 9.04 -16.07
CA ALA A 75 -11.39 8.16 -14.95
C ALA A 75 -9.89 7.84 -14.82
N ALA A 76 -9.07 8.08 -15.84
CA ALA A 76 -7.67 7.64 -15.87
C ALA A 76 -6.84 8.17 -14.69
N LEU A 77 -6.95 9.47 -14.41
CA LEU A 77 -6.24 10.12 -13.30
C LEU A 77 -6.71 9.57 -11.95
N THR A 78 -8.02 9.39 -11.78
CA THR A 78 -8.61 8.81 -10.57
C THR A 78 -8.14 7.38 -10.35
N GLN A 79 -8.12 6.55 -11.41
CA GLN A 79 -7.61 5.18 -11.34
C GLN A 79 -6.11 5.14 -11.05
N ALA A 80 -5.33 6.08 -11.58
CA ALA A 80 -3.91 6.21 -11.28
C ALA A 80 -3.69 6.51 -9.79
N ASN A 81 -4.43 7.47 -9.23
CA ASN A 81 -4.35 7.81 -7.82
C ASN A 81 -4.77 6.64 -6.90
N THR A 82 -5.85 5.93 -7.23
CA THR A 82 -6.28 4.74 -6.49
C THR A 82 -5.22 3.63 -6.55
N THR A 83 -4.65 3.38 -7.73
CA THR A 83 -3.61 2.35 -7.91
C THR A 83 -2.31 2.75 -7.18
N ALA A 84 -1.94 4.02 -7.17
CA ALA A 84 -0.79 4.53 -6.44
C ALA A 84 -0.95 4.35 -4.93
N ASN A 85 -2.15 4.61 -4.40
CA ASN A 85 -2.46 4.35 -2.99
C ASN A 85 -2.40 2.85 -2.66
N LEU A 86 -2.95 1.99 -3.52
CA LEU A 86 -2.83 0.54 -3.36
C LEU A 86 -1.36 0.09 -3.35
N MET A 87 -0.55 0.54 -4.31
CA MET A 87 0.88 0.21 -4.38
C MET A 87 1.61 0.67 -3.12
N LYS A 88 1.34 1.90 -2.64
CA LYS A 88 1.91 2.41 -1.39
C LYS A 88 1.56 1.52 -0.20
N GLN A 89 0.31 1.06 -0.09
CA GLN A 89 -0.12 0.16 0.99
C GLN A 89 0.57 -1.20 0.91
N LEU A 90 0.67 -1.79 -0.29
CA LEU A 90 1.36 -3.07 -0.50
C LEU A 90 2.84 -2.99 -0.13
N LEU A 91 3.54 -1.93 -0.57
CA LEU A 91 4.95 -1.73 -0.23
C LEU A 91 5.16 -1.50 1.27
N ALA A 92 4.29 -0.72 1.91
CA ALA A 92 4.38 -0.49 3.35
C ALA A 92 4.16 -1.78 4.17
N ALA A 93 3.28 -2.65 3.69
CA ALA A 93 2.95 -3.92 4.34
C ALA A 93 4.06 -4.98 4.23
N LEU A 94 5.01 -4.84 3.27
CA LEU A 94 6.23 -5.66 3.25
C LEU A 94 7.06 -5.51 4.52
N ARG A 95 7.01 -4.33 5.17
CA ARG A 95 7.71 -4.02 6.43
C ARG A 95 9.21 -4.37 6.36
N LEU A 96 9.82 -4.00 5.24
CA LEU A 96 11.25 -4.18 5.00
C LEU A 96 12.06 -3.50 6.11
N PRO A 97 13.16 -4.10 6.57
CA PRO A 97 14.04 -3.48 7.55
C PRO A 97 14.68 -2.21 6.99
N ASP A 98 14.81 -1.19 7.82
CA ASP A 98 15.54 0.02 7.46
C ASP A 98 17.01 -0.33 7.19
N PRO A 99 17.59 0.05 6.03
CA PRO A 99 18.95 -0.33 5.66
C PRO A 99 20.03 0.24 6.60
N LYS A 100 19.76 1.35 7.30
CA LYS A 100 20.70 1.97 8.25
C LYS A 100 20.58 1.40 9.65
N THR A 101 19.36 1.10 10.11
CA THR A 101 19.12 0.70 11.51
C THR A 101 18.81 -0.79 11.68
N GLY A 102 18.52 -1.51 10.60
CA GLY A 102 18.04 -2.90 10.61
C GLY A 102 16.63 -3.08 11.22
N LYS A 103 16.03 -2.01 11.75
CA LYS A 103 14.75 -2.08 12.45
C LYS A 103 13.61 -2.19 11.44
N ARG A 104 12.66 -3.08 11.72
CA ARG A 104 11.45 -3.23 10.92
C ARG A 104 10.34 -2.27 11.39
N PRO A 105 9.54 -1.71 10.48
CA PRO A 105 8.35 -0.93 10.84
C PRO A 105 7.42 -1.71 11.78
N GLN A 106 6.83 -1.03 12.75
CA GLN A 106 5.93 -1.65 13.74
C GLN A 106 4.70 -2.28 13.07
N TYR A 107 4.33 -3.49 13.48
CA TYR A 107 3.07 -4.11 13.05
C TYR A 107 1.92 -3.42 13.79
N ARG A 108 0.97 -2.88 13.05
CA ARG A 108 -0.32 -2.47 13.60
C ARG A 108 -1.38 -3.36 13.01
N GLY A 109 -1.57 -4.54 13.62
CA GLY A 109 -2.68 -5.42 13.28
C GLY A 109 -4.03 -4.76 13.56
N ALA A 110 -5.12 -5.40 13.12
CA ALA A 110 -6.46 -4.99 13.49
C ALA A 110 -6.52 -4.84 15.02
N ARG A 111 -6.84 -3.63 15.50
CA ARG A 111 -7.12 -3.44 16.92
C ARG A 111 -8.27 -4.39 17.24
N GLY A 112 -8.04 -5.36 18.12
CA GLY A 112 -9.09 -6.28 18.56
C GLY A 112 -10.31 -5.49 19.04
N ALA A 113 -11.46 -6.17 19.15
CA ALA A 113 -12.66 -5.56 19.71
C ALA A 113 -12.30 -4.82 21.00
N GLN A 114 -12.50 -3.50 21.01
CA GLN A 114 -12.24 -2.67 22.18
C GLN A 114 -13.05 -3.29 23.32
N ALA A 115 -12.39 -3.86 24.33
CA ALA A 115 -13.08 -4.25 25.54
C ALA A 115 -13.83 -3.01 26.05
N PRO A 116 -15.11 -3.10 26.41
CA PRO A 116 -15.87 -1.94 26.85
C PRO A 116 -15.09 -1.28 28.00
N SER A 117 -14.69 -0.02 27.79
CA SER A 117 -14.03 0.73 28.85
C SER A 117 -15.04 0.91 29.96
N VAL A 118 -14.87 0.21 31.07
CA VAL A 118 -15.65 0.46 32.28
C VAL A 118 -15.31 1.89 32.72
N PRO A 119 -16.26 2.83 32.75
CA PRO A 119 -16.01 4.16 33.28
C PRO A 119 -15.54 4.01 34.73
N GLY A 120 -14.32 4.46 35.03
CA GLY A 120 -13.72 4.38 36.37
C GLY A 120 -12.97 3.08 36.72
N GLY A 121 -12.82 2.14 35.78
CA GLY A 121 -12.09 0.89 36.02
C GLY A 121 -10.58 1.09 36.08
N LYS A 122 -10.00 1.20 37.28
CA LYS A 122 -8.56 0.99 37.47
C LYS A 122 -8.21 -0.42 36.99
N GLY A 123 -7.60 -0.55 35.81
CA GLY A 123 -7.03 -1.81 35.36
C GLY A 123 -5.99 -2.27 36.38
N ARG A 124 -6.17 -3.48 36.94
CA ARG A 124 -5.25 -4.09 37.92
C ARG A 124 -3.82 -4.05 37.35
N GLY A 125 -2.96 -3.19 37.90
CA GLY A 125 -1.55 -3.04 37.51
C GLY A 125 -1.20 -1.86 36.62
N THR A 126 -2.14 -0.98 36.25
CA THR A 126 -1.79 0.22 35.45
C THR A 126 -1.46 1.39 36.36
N VAL A 127 -0.18 1.54 36.70
CA VAL A 127 0.32 2.77 37.33
C VAL A 127 0.20 3.88 36.30
N THR A 128 -0.72 4.82 36.51
CA THR A 128 -0.92 5.92 35.56
C THR A 128 0.26 6.87 35.63
N ALA A 129 0.50 7.65 34.56
CA ALA A 129 1.55 8.67 34.55
C ALA A 129 1.38 9.67 35.73
N LEU A 130 0.15 9.88 36.18
CA LEU A 130 -0.19 10.69 37.33
C LEU A 130 0.28 10.07 38.66
N ASP A 131 0.18 8.74 38.79
CA ASP A 131 0.64 8.02 39.98
C ASP A 131 2.17 8.05 40.07
N LYS A 132 2.87 7.85 38.94
CA LYS A 132 4.34 7.99 38.89
C LYS A 132 4.81 9.41 39.22
N PHE A 133 4.07 10.43 38.78
CA PHE A 133 4.39 11.81 39.10
C PHE A 133 4.21 12.10 40.60
N ARG A 134 3.17 11.56 41.23
CA ARG A 134 2.94 11.70 42.68
C ARG A 134 4.01 10.99 43.51
N GLU A 135 4.45 9.81 43.11
CA GLU A 135 5.58 9.12 43.74
C GLU A 135 6.88 9.92 43.60
N ALA A 136 7.12 10.54 42.44
CA ALA A 136 8.32 11.36 42.21
C ALA A 136 8.30 12.73 42.93
N SER A 137 7.11 13.24 43.26
CA SER A 137 6.92 14.56 43.88
C SER A 137 6.67 14.49 45.39
N GLY A 138 6.57 13.28 45.95
CA GLY A 138 6.34 13.04 47.38
C GLY A 138 7.64 12.69 48.10
N GLY A 139 8.51 13.70 48.26
CA GLY A 139 9.72 13.70 49.09
C GLY A 139 9.92 15.09 49.67
#